data_AF-A0A060RLU7-F1
#
_entry.id   AF-A0A060RLU7-F1
#
_cell.length_a   1.000
_cell.length_b   1.000
_cell.length_c   1.000
_cell.angle_alpha   90.00
_cell.angle_beta   90.00
_cell.angle_gamma   90.00
#
_symmetry.space_group_name_H-M   'P 1'
#
loop_
_entity.id
_entity.type
_entity.pdbx_description
1 polymer ?
#
loop_
_entity_poly.entity_id
_entity_poly.type
_entity_poly.pdbx_seq_one_letter_code
_entity_poly.pdbx_strand_id
1 'polypeptide(L)'
;VINIWKNVALDVGIKEAIAAGTADIAAAGVKAGIEAGNNAVIAGIKSTYSVDELGGTLLKSFFTSTPYKNVTNITQAVYEQYFEKCTYDPLTKVRFLYGGGNRHIPICRSVWQQTQAVSKTKKGISEMEGIRTAVETMVSDAEGYAKVAAEAARESAINTVKAREAGVINTIFMSKQTAIIASVVAILIIVLIMVIIYLILRYRRKKKMKKKAQYTKLLNE
;
A
#
# COMPACT_ATOMS: atom_id res chain seq x y z
N VAL A 1 23.20 1.82 27.10
CA VAL A 1 22.14 2.82 27.42
C VAL A 1 21.63 3.55 26.16
N ILE A 2 22.48 4.15 25.31
CA ILE A 2 22.06 4.91 24.10
C ILE A 2 21.13 4.11 23.16
N ASN A 3 21.38 2.81 22.97
CA ASN A 3 20.56 1.98 22.07
C ASN A 3 19.12 1.76 22.60
N ILE A 4 18.92 1.84 23.92
CA ILE A 4 17.60 1.69 24.55
C ILE A 4 16.74 2.92 24.25
N TRP A 5 17.31 4.13 24.41
CA TRP A 5 16.62 5.38 24.10
C TRP A 5 16.26 5.51 22.61
N LYS A 6 17.12 5.01 21.72
CA LYS A 6 16.82 4.96 20.28
C LYS A 6 15.61 4.08 19.98
N ASN A 7 15.54 2.89 20.57
CA ASN A 7 14.42 1.97 20.36
C ASN A 7 13.10 2.53 20.93
N VAL A 8 13.16 3.18 22.10
CA VAL A 8 11.98 3.85 22.69
C VAL A 8 11.50 5.00 21.80
N ALA A 9 12.41 5.82 21.27
CA ALA A 9 12.06 6.90 20.35
C ALA A 9 11.42 6.37 19.05
N LEU A 10 11.93 5.25 18.52
CA LEU A 10 11.35 4.58 17.35
C LEU A 10 9.93 4.09 17.61
N ASP A 11 9.69 3.41 18.73
CA ASP A 11 8.36 2.89 19.06
C ASP A 11 7.32 4.00 19.22
N VAL A 12 7.67 5.05 19.96
CA VAL A 12 6.79 6.23 20.17
C VAL A 12 6.53 6.96 18.85
N GLY A 13 7.59 7.28 18.09
CA GLY A 13 7.46 8.03 16.84
C GLY A 13 6.66 7.28 15.77
N ILE A 14 6.88 5.97 15.63
CA ILE A 14 6.10 5.14 14.70
C ILE A 14 4.63 5.09 15.12
N LYS A 15 4.34 4.96 16.41
CA LYS A 15 2.96 4.90 16.91
C LYS A 15 2.22 6.21 16.64
N GLU A 16 2.85 7.35 16.90
CA GLU A 16 2.28 8.67 16.61
C GLU A 16 2.09 8.90 15.11
N ALA A 17 3.06 8.53 14.28
CA ALA A 17 2.98 8.68 12.83
C ALA A 17 1.88 7.80 12.21
N ILE A 18 1.71 6.57 12.68
CA ILE A 18 0.60 5.70 12.26
C ILE A 18 -0.74 6.31 12.70
N ALA A 19 -0.83 6.83 13.92
CA ALA A 19 -2.04 7.49 14.43
C ALA A 19 -2.43 8.72 13.58
N ALA A 20 -1.46 9.56 13.24
CA ALA A 20 -1.66 10.72 12.37
C ALA A 20 -2.04 10.32 10.93
N GLY A 21 -1.44 9.26 10.40
CA GLY A 21 -1.69 8.75 9.05
C GLY A 21 -2.90 7.83 8.92
N THR A 22 -3.71 7.64 9.97
CA THR A 22 -4.86 6.71 9.96
C THR A 22 -5.83 6.95 8.80
N ALA A 23 -6.13 8.21 8.48
CA ALA A 23 -7.01 8.57 7.38
C ALA A 23 -6.43 8.15 6.01
N ASP A 24 -5.15 8.42 5.78
CA ASP A 24 -4.47 8.09 4.52
C ASP A 24 -4.30 6.58 4.34
N ILE A 25 -3.96 5.87 5.42
CA ILE A 25 -3.87 4.40 5.46
C ILE A 25 -5.24 3.79 5.15
N ALA A 26 -6.31 4.32 5.75
CA ALA A 26 -7.67 3.87 5.49
C ALA A 26 -8.08 4.15 4.03
N ALA A 27 -7.78 5.34 3.50
CA ALA A 27 -8.08 5.73 2.12
C ALA A 27 -7.34 4.84 1.10
N ALA A 28 -6.07 4.52 1.34
CA ALA A 28 -5.30 3.59 0.52
C ALA A 28 -5.95 2.20 0.47
N GLY A 29 -6.39 1.70 1.63
CA GLY A 29 -7.13 0.44 1.72
C GLY A 29 -8.46 0.46 0.98
N VAL A 30 -9.25 1.52 1.12
CA VAL A 30 -10.54 1.67 0.42
C VAL A 30 -10.32 1.69 -1.11
N LYS A 31 -9.33 2.45 -1.58
CA LYS A 31 -9.01 2.54 -3.02
C LYS A 31 -8.62 1.18 -3.59
N ALA A 32 -7.68 0.49 -2.95
CA ALA A 32 -7.22 -0.83 -3.39
C ALA A 32 -8.33 -1.89 -3.33
N GLY A 33 -9.15 -1.86 -2.28
CA GLY A 33 -10.28 -2.77 -2.13
C GLY A 33 -11.35 -2.57 -3.21
N ILE A 34 -11.69 -1.32 -3.53
CA ILE A 34 -12.65 -1.02 -4.61
C ILE A 34 -12.09 -1.48 -5.96
N GLU A 35 -10.81 -1.20 -6.25
CA GLU A 35 -10.18 -1.62 -7.51
C GLU A 35 -10.15 -3.15 -7.66
N ALA A 36 -9.76 -3.88 -6.62
CA ALA A 36 -9.75 -5.33 -6.64
C ALA A 36 -11.16 -5.93 -6.76
N GLY A 37 -12.13 -5.40 -6.02
CA GLY A 37 -13.53 -5.83 -6.11
C GLY A 37 -14.12 -5.56 -7.50
N ASN A 38 -13.85 -4.39 -8.07
CA ASN A 38 -14.24 -4.06 -9.45
C ASN A 38 -13.64 -5.05 -10.45
N ASN A 39 -12.34 -5.33 -10.37
CA ASN A 39 -11.67 -6.27 -11.26
C ASN A 39 -12.23 -7.69 -11.13
N ALA A 40 -12.55 -8.13 -9.91
CA ALA A 40 -13.17 -9.44 -9.66
C ALA A 40 -14.56 -9.55 -10.30
N VAL A 41 -15.42 -8.54 -10.13
CA VAL A 41 -16.75 -8.52 -10.77
C VAL A 41 -16.63 -8.44 -12.30
N ILE A 42 -15.70 -7.65 -12.85
CA ILE A 42 -15.42 -7.61 -14.29
C ILE A 42 -15.06 -9.00 -14.81
N ALA A 43 -14.17 -9.72 -14.11
CA ALA A 43 -13.78 -11.08 -14.48
C ALA A 43 -14.97 -12.05 -14.39
N GLY A 44 -15.79 -11.94 -13.35
CA GLY A 44 -17.01 -12.73 -13.18
C GLY A 44 -18.02 -12.52 -14.31
N ILE A 45 -18.23 -11.27 -14.72
CA ILE A 45 -19.14 -10.91 -15.83
C ILE A 45 -18.61 -11.44 -17.16
N LYS A 46 -17.32 -11.26 -17.46
CA LYS A 46 -16.69 -11.80 -18.67
C LYS A 46 -16.79 -13.32 -18.73
N SER A 47 -16.50 -14.00 -17.63
CA SER A 47 -16.57 -15.46 -17.56
C SER A 47 -17.99 -15.98 -17.72
N THR A 48 -18.95 -15.35 -17.05
CA THR A 48 -20.34 -15.83 -17.00
C THR A 48 -21.11 -15.47 -18.25
N TYR A 49 -21.04 -14.22 -18.71
CA TYR A 49 -21.86 -13.72 -19.80
C TYR A 49 -21.12 -13.64 -21.14
N SER A 50 -19.78 -13.76 -21.13
CA SER A 50 -18.93 -13.61 -22.33
C SER A 50 -19.14 -12.27 -23.03
N VAL A 51 -19.17 -11.20 -22.23
CA VAL A 51 -19.41 -9.83 -22.67
C VAL A 51 -18.27 -8.93 -22.20
N ASP A 52 -17.81 -8.04 -23.08
CA ASP A 52 -16.75 -7.06 -22.80
C ASP A 52 -17.29 -5.64 -22.50
N GLU A 53 -18.57 -5.40 -22.75
CA GLU A 53 -19.23 -4.09 -22.68
C GLU A 53 -20.55 -4.14 -21.91
N LEU A 54 -20.80 -3.15 -21.04
CA LEU A 54 -22.08 -2.94 -20.37
C LEU A 54 -22.57 -1.52 -20.62
N GLY A 55 -23.87 -1.36 -20.92
CA GLY A 55 -24.48 -0.06 -21.22
C GLY A 55 -23.81 0.72 -22.36
N GLY A 56 -23.25 0.02 -23.35
CA GLY A 56 -22.52 0.66 -24.47
C GLY A 56 -21.13 1.19 -24.11
N THR A 57 -20.59 0.82 -22.94
CA THR A 57 -19.24 1.18 -22.51
C THR A 57 -18.43 -0.05 -22.13
N LEU A 58 -17.10 0.02 -22.31
CA LEU A 58 -16.21 -1.03 -21.83
C LEU A 58 -16.38 -1.22 -20.32
N LEU A 59 -16.40 -2.48 -19.87
CA LEU A 59 -16.54 -2.85 -18.46
C LEU A 59 -15.64 -2.02 -17.53
N LYS A 60 -14.37 -1.81 -17.92
CA LYS A 60 -13.41 -1.02 -17.13
C LYS A 60 -13.89 0.41 -16.87
N SER A 61 -14.51 1.05 -17.86
CA SER A 61 -15.04 2.43 -17.76
C SER A 61 -16.28 2.48 -16.87
N PHE A 62 -17.16 1.48 -16.98
CA PHE A 62 -18.38 1.39 -16.16
C PHE A 62 -18.05 1.32 -14.66
N PHE A 63 -17.10 0.46 -14.29
CA PHE A 63 -16.69 0.29 -12.89
C PHE A 63 -15.81 1.43 -12.37
N THR A 64 -15.41 2.39 -13.22
CA THR A 64 -14.73 3.61 -12.74
C THR A 64 -15.70 4.54 -12.02
N SER A 65 -16.96 4.61 -12.49
CA SER A 65 -18.01 5.43 -11.88
C SER A 65 -18.95 4.64 -10.96
N THR A 66 -19.01 3.32 -11.12
CA THR A 66 -19.93 2.45 -10.36
C THR A 66 -19.13 1.46 -9.52
N PRO A 67 -19.12 1.57 -8.18
CA PRO A 67 -18.41 0.61 -7.34
C PRO A 67 -19.07 -0.77 -7.44
N TYR A 68 -18.27 -1.83 -7.35
CA TYR A 68 -18.74 -3.22 -7.46
C TYR A 68 -19.88 -3.57 -6.49
N LYS A 69 -20.00 -2.88 -5.35
CA LYS A 69 -21.07 -3.08 -4.37
C LYS A 69 -22.46 -2.68 -4.87
N ASN A 70 -22.55 -1.92 -5.97
CA ASN A 70 -23.84 -1.46 -6.49
C ASN A 70 -24.50 -2.52 -7.38
N VAL A 71 -25.01 -3.57 -6.73
CA VAL A 71 -25.69 -4.71 -7.36
C VAL A 71 -26.80 -4.24 -8.31
N THR A 72 -27.60 -3.25 -7.92
CA THR A 72 -28.74 -2.76 -8.71
C THR A 72 -28.30 -2.20 -10.05
N ASN A 73 -27.31 -1.30 -10.07
CA ASN A 73 -26.82 -0.70 -11.31
C ASN A 73 -26.13 -1.72 -12.21
N ILE A 74 -25.38 -2.67 -11.63
CA ILE A 74 -24.73 -3.74 -12.39
C ILE A 74 -25.79 -4.66 -13.02
N THR A 75 -26.80 -5.07 -12.23
CA THR A 75 -27.91 -5.90 -12.69
C THR A 75 -28.66 -5.24 -13.84
N GLN A 76 -28.98 -3.95 -13.70
CA GLN A 76 -29.66 -3.18 -14.74
C GLN A 76 -28.83 -3.11 -16.02
N ALA A 77 -27.53 -2.82 -15.93
CA ALA A 77 -26.66 -2.72 -17.10
C ALA A 77 -26.49 -4.08 -17.82
N VAL A 78 -26.40 -5.19 -17.07
CA VAL A 78 -26.39 -6.55 -17.64
C VAL A 78 -27.73 -6.89 -18.29
N TYR A 79 -28.85 -6.50 -17.65
CA TYR A 79 -30.19 -6.72 -18.19
C TYR A 79 -30.43 -5.94 -19.49
N GLU A 80 -29.96 -4.71 -19.59
CA GLU A 80 -30.06 -3.89 -20.82
C GLU A 80 -29.28 -4.52 -21.97
N GLN A 81 -28.05 -5.00 -21.71
CA GLN A 81 -27.26 -5.73 -22.71
C GLN A 81 -27.92 -7.04 -23.13
N TYR A 82 -28.46 -7.79 -22.17
CA TYR A 82 -29.25 -8.98 -22.45
C TYR A 82 -30.46 -8.62 -23.32
N PHE A 83 -31.22 -7.60 -22.96
CA PHE A 83 -32.41 -7.20 -23.69
C PHE A 83 -32.06 -6.80 -25.13
N GLU A 84 -31.02 -5.98 -25.32
CA GLU A 84 -30.56 -5.55 -26.64
C GLU A 84 -30.13 -6.73 -27.52
N LYS A 85 -29.28 -7.62 -26.99
CA LYS A 85 -28.71 -8.74 -27.76
C LYS A 85 -29.68 -9.91 -27.94
N CYS A 86 -30.60 -10.13 -27.01
CA CYS A 86 -31.43 -11.33 -26.98
C CYS A 86 -32.85 -11.12 -27.52
N THR A 87 -33.38 -9.89 -27.51
CA THR A 87 -34.73 -9.62 -28.03
C THR A 87 -34.74 -9.18 -29.49
N TYR A 88 -33.61 -8.70 -30.02
CA TYR A 88 -33.48 -8.26 -31.39
C TYR A 88 -32.93 -9.38 -32.28
N ASP A 89 -33.69 -9.80 -33.29
CA ASP A 89 -33.20 -10.70 -34.33
C ASP A 89 -32.77 -9.87 -35.57
N PRO A 90 -31.46 -9.83 -35.91
CA PRO A 90 -30.95 -9.09 -37.06
C PRO A 90 -31.50 -9.58 -38.40
N LEU A 91 -31.89 -10.86 -38.49
CA LEU A 91 -32.34 -11.49 -39.74
C LEU A 91 -33.79 -11.14 -40.06
N THR A 92 -34.64 -11.10 -39.04
CA THR A 92 -36.08 -10.84 -39.21
C THR A 92 -36.47 -9.40 -38.88
N LYS A 93 -35.59 -8.62 -38.25
CA LYS A 93 -35.88 -7.26 -37.71
C LYS A 93 -37.09 -7.23 -36.77
N VAL A 94 -37.41 -8.38 -36.15
CA VAL A 94 -38.50 -8.51 -35.20
C VAL A 94 -37.94 -8.44 -33.78
N ARG A 95 -38.64 -7.72 -32.90
CA ARG A 95 -38.35 -7.69 -31.48
C ARG A 95 -39.21 -8.75 -30.78
N PHE A 96 -38.59 -9.82 -30.30
CA PHE A 96 -39.31 -10.86 -29.55
C PHE A 96 -39.58 -10.37 -28.11
N LEU A 97 -40.81 -10.58 -27.62
CA LEU A 97 -41.22 -10.25 -26.25
C LEU A 97 -40.50 -11.09 -25.19
N TYR A 98 -39.92 -12.24 -25.58
CA TYR A 98 -39.16 -13.12 -24.71
C TYR A 98 -37.93 -13.66 -25.45
N GLY A 99 -36.75 -13.63 -24.82
CA GLY A 99 -35.45 -13.99 -25.40
C GLY A 99 -35.25 -15.49 -25.71
N GLY A 100 -36.32 -16.26 -25.81
CA GLY A 100 -36.29 -17.72 -25.99
C GLY A 100 -35.64 -18.18 -27.31
N GLY A 101 -35.63 -17.33 -28.34
CA GLY A 101 -35.15 -17.68 -29.69
C GLY A 101 -33.63 -17.59 -29.90
N ASN A 102 -32.90 -16.79 -29.12
CA ASN A 102 -31.51 -16.41 -29.42
C ASN A 102 -30.44 -17.11 -28.54
N ARG A 103 -30.67 -18.37 -28.15
CA ARG A 103 -29.74 -19.14 -27.27
C ARG A 103 -28.37 -19.47 -27.89
N HIS A 104 -28.17 -19.14 -29.16
CA HIS A 104 -26.85 -19.21 -29.80
C HIS A 104 -25.92 -18.09 -29.30
N ILE A 105 -26.48 -16.94 -28.90
CA ILE A 105 -25.71 -15.82 -28.38
C ILE A 105 -25.28 -16.13 -26.93
N PRO A 106 -23.99 -15.99 -26.59
CA PRO A 106 -23.45 -16.35 -25.26
C PRO A 106 -24.22 -15.74 -24.09
N ILE A 107 -24.43 -14.42 -24.06
CA ILE A 107 -25.16 -13.74 -22.97
C ILE A 107 -26.59 -14.28 -22.80
N CYS A 108 -27.30 -14.60 -23.89
CA CYS A 108 -28.67 -15.11 -23.84
C CYS A 108 -28.73 -16.51 -23.25
N ARG A 109 -27.76 -17.36 -23.61
CA ARG A 109 -27.60 -18.69 -23.01
C ARG A 109 -27.26 -18.59 -21.54
N SER A 110 -26.31 -17.74 -21.18
CA SER A 110 -25.83 -17.59 -19.80
C SER A 110 -26.93 -17.07 -18.88
N VAL A 111 -27.67 -16.03 -19.28
CA VAL A 111 -28.81 -15.51 -18.51
C VAL A 111 -29.87 -16.59 -18.30
N TRP A 112 -30.18 -17.36 -19.35
CA TRP A 112 -31.10 -18.48 -19.21
C TRP A 112 -30.57 -19.53 -18.22
N GLN A 113 -29.30 -19.91 -18.28
CA GLN A 113 -28.69 -20.86 -17.34
C GLN A 113 -28.74 -20.36 -15.89
N GLN A 114 -28.40 -19.10 -15.65
CA GLN A 114 -28.46 -18.48 -14.31
C GLN A 114 -29.90 -18.46 -13.78
N THR A 115 -30.86 -18.11 -14.65
CA THR A 115 -32.29 -18.13 -14.31
C THR A 115 -32.75 -19.55 -14.00
N GLN A 116 -32.34 -20.56 -14.77
CA GLN A 116 -32.69 -21.95 -14.47
C GLN A 116 -32.07 -22.45 -13.16
N ALA A 117 -30.85 -22.03 -12.83
CA ALA A 117 -30.15 -22.44 -11.61
C ALA A 117 -30.86 -21.97 -10.33
N VAL A 118 -31.57 -20.84 -10.39
CA VAL A 118 -32.26 -20.26 -9.23
C VAL A 118 -33.79 -20.43 -9.27
N SER A 119 -34.30 -21.05 -10.34
CA SER A 119 -35.73 -21.33 -10.52
C SER A 119 -36.20 -22.44 -9.59
N LYS A 120 -37.33 -22.23 -8.92
CA LYS A 120 -37.96 -23.23 -8.03
C LYS A 120 -39.12 -23.90 -8.74
N THR A 121 -39.33 -25.19 -8.47
CA THR A 121 -40.44 -25.98 -9.02
C THR A 121 -41.77 -25.24 -8.85
N LYS A 122 -42.47 -24.97 -9.96
CA LYS A 122 -43.76 -24.25 -10.06
C LYS A 122 -43.75 -22.74 -9.76
N LYS A 123 -42.60 -22.07 -9.67
CA LYS A 123 -42.51 -20.60 -9.68
C LYS A 123 -41.64 -20.16 -10.86
N GLY A 124 -42.27 -19.59 -11.88
CA GLY A 124 -41.53 -18.85 -12.92
C GLY A 124 -40.81 -17.68 -12.26
N ILE A 125 -39.53 -17.51 -12.56
CA ILE A 125 -38.74 -16.37 -12.14
C ILE A 125 -38.36 -15.53 -13.35
N SER A 126 -38.23 -14.22 -13.16
CA SER A 126 -37.81 -13.33 -14.24
C SER A 126 -36.32 -13.49 -14.53
N GLU A 127 -35.93 -13.24 -15.77
CA GLU A 127 -34.53 -13.22 -16.18
C GLU A 127 -33.73 -12.16 -15.42
N MET A 128 -34.38 -11.05 -15.06
CA MET A 128 -33.81 -9.99 -14.22
C MET A 128 -33.45 -10.53 -12.82
N GLU A 129 -34.28 -11.38 -12.23
CA GLU A 129 -34.01 -11.97 -10.92
C GLU A 129 -32.84 -12.98 -11.00
N GLY A 130 -32.79 -13.77 -12.07
CA GLY A 130 -31.65 -14.67 -12.34
C GLY A 130 -30.33 -13.91 -12.49
N ILE A 131 -30.34 -12.79 -13.21
CA ILE A 131 -29.18 -11.89 -13.34
C ILE A 131 -28.82 -11.30 -11.96
N ARG A 132 -29.80 -10.81 -11.21
CA ARG A 132 -29.59 -10.21 -9.90
C ARG A 132 -28.87 -11.16 -8.96
N THR A 133 -29.35 -12.39 -8.83
CA THR A 133 -28.71 -13.39 -7.95
C THR A 133 -27.29 -13.75 -8.39
N ALA A 134 -27.05 -13.85 -9.70
CA ALA A 134 -25.70 -14.07 -10.23
C ALA A 134 -24.76 -12.88 -9.90
N VAL A 135 -25.23 -11.64 -10.06
CA VAL A 135 -24.48 -10.43 -9.69
C VAL A 135 -24.23 -10.37 -8.19
N GLU A 136 -25.23 -10.67 -7.35
CA GLU A 136 -25.07 -10.75 -5.89
C GLU A 136 -23.97 -11.75 -5.49
N THR A 137 -23.92 -12.89 -6.17
CA THR A 137 -22.89 -13.92 -5.94
C THR A 137 -21.51 -13.41 -6.34
N MET A 138 -21.38 -12.78 -7.52
CA MET A 138 -20.12 -12.17 -7.97
C MET A 138 -19.65 -11.06 -7.03
N VAL A 139 -20.57 -10.24 -6.53
CA VAL A 139 -20.25 -9.16 -5.58
C VAL A 139 -19.79 -9.75 -4.25
N SER A 140 -20.45 -10.80 -3.75
CA SER A 140 -20.04 -11.52 -2.55
C SER A 140 -18.63 -12.10 -2.68
N ASP A 141 -18.33 -12.75 -3.79
CA ASP A 141 -16.99 -13.28 -4.06
C ASP A 141 -15.96 -12.14 -4.16
N ALA A 142 -16.33 -11.04 -4.84
CA ALA A 142 -15.52 -9.84 -4.96
C ALA A 142 -15.22 -9.17 -3.60
N GLU A 143 -16.07 -9.33 -2.58
CA GLU A 143 -15.77 -8.82 -1.24
C GLU A 143 -14.54 -9.48 -0.62
N GLY A 144 -14.33 -10.77 -0.89
CA GLY A 144 -13.13 -11.48 -0.42
C GLY A 144 -11.86 -10.85 -1.02
N TYR A 145 -11.83 -10.67 -2.33
CA TYR A 145 -10.72 -10.03 -3.04
C TYR A 145 -10.52 -8.57 -2.59
N ALA A 146 -11.60 -7.82 -2.40
CA ALA A 146 -11.57 -6.44 -1.94
C ALA A 146 -10.97 -6.33 -0.53
N LYS A 147 -11.33 -7.23 0.40
CA LYS A 147 -10.78 -7.24 1.76
C LYS A 147 -9.28 -7.53 1.76
N VAL A 148 -8.85 -8.56 1.03
CA VAL A 148 -7.44 -8.93 0.93
C VAL A 148 -6.61 -7.78 0.35
N ALA A 149 -7.08 -7.15 -0.74
CA ALA A 149 -6.39 -6.02 -1.33
C ALA A 149 -6.36 -4.79 -0.42
N ALA A 150 -7.44 -4.52 0.31
CA ALA A 150 -7.50 -3.41 1.27
C ALA A 150 -6.53 -3.61 2.43
N GLU A 151 -6.43 -4.82 2.97
CA GLU A 151 -5.48 -5.17 4.04
C GLU A 151 -4.04 -5.05 3.56
N ALA A 152 -3.71 -5.63 2.40
CA ALA A 152 -2.37 -5.52 1.82
C ALA A 152 -1.94 -4.06 1.58
N ALA A 153 -2.86 -3.21 1.08
CA ALA A 153 -2.58 -1.80 0.89
C ALA A 153 -2.37 -1.04 2.21
N ARG A 154 -3.14 -1.36 3.25
CA ARG A 154 -2.96 -0.78 4.59
C ARG A 154 -1.63 -1.19 5.21
N GLU A 155 -1.28 -2.47 5.13
CA GLU A 155 0.00 -2.98 5.61
C GLU A 155 1.18 -2.33 4.89
N SER A 156 1.08 -2.20 3.56
CA SER A 156 2.08 -1.48 2.76
C SER A 156 2.23 -0.03 3.21
N ALA A 157 1.12 0.69 3.37
CA ALA A 157 1.14 2.08 3.87
C ALA A 157 1.77 2.18 5.27
N ILE A 158 1.41 1.28 6.20
CA ILE A 158 2.02 1.22 7.53
C ILE A 158 3.53 0.97 7.45
N ASN A 159 3.97 0.06 6.59
CA ASN A 159 5.39 -0.24 6.41
C ASN A 159 6.16 0.95 5.83
N THR A 160 5.58 1.71 4.91
CA THR A 160 6.19 2.94 4.40
C THR A 160 6.35 4.00 5.49
N VAL A 161 5.35 4.17 6.36
CA VAL A 161 5.42 5.08 7.52
C VAL A 161 6.52 4.63 8.48
N LYS A 162 6.56 3.34 8.84
CA LYS A 162 7.60 2.76 9.69
C LYS A 162 9.00 3.00 9.14
N ALA A 163 9.22 2.74 7.85
CA ALA A 163 10.51 2.92 7.21
C ALA A 163 10.95 4.39 7.20
N ARG A 164 10.01 5.31 6.92
CA ARG A 164 10.26 6.76 6.92
C ARG A 164 10.65 7.25 8.31
N GLU A 165 9.86 6.93 9.33
CA GLU A 165 10.14 7.33 10.72
C GLU A 165 11.45 6.74 11.23
N ALA A 166 11.70 5.46 10.93
CA ALA A 166 12.97 4.83 11.28
C ALA A 166 14.17 5.52 10.63
N GLY A 167 14.04 5.93 9.37
CA GLY A 167 15.04 6.72 8.66
C GLY A 167 15.30 8.08 9.34
N VAL A 168 14.24 8.85 9.60
CA VAL A 168 14.34 10.17 10.25
C VAL A 168 15.01 10.06 11.60
N ILE A 169 14.53 9.16 12.47
CA ILE A 169 15.09 8.97 13.81
C ILE A 169 16.54 8.52 13.73
N ASN A 170 16.88 7.57 12.85
CA ASN A 170 18.26 7.13 12.70
C ASN A 170 19.18 8.27 12.26
N THR A 171 18.76 9.12 11.32
CA THR A 171 19.57 10.28 10.89
C THR A 171 19.81 11.28 12.02
N ILE A 172 18.79 11.55 12.84
CA ILE A 172 18.91 12.44 14.01
C ILE A 172 19.91 11.86 15.02
N PHE A 173 19.80 10.57 15.36
CA PHE A 173 20.72 9.92 16.28
C PHE A 173 22.17 9.92 15.76
N MET A 174 22.38 9.66 14.47
CA MET A 174 23.72 9.70 13.84
C MET A 174 24.32 11.11 13.87
N SER A 175 23.53 12.14 13.60
CA SER A 175 23.97 13.55 13.69
C SER A 175 24.38 13.93 15.13
N LYS A 176 23.65 13.47 16.14
CA LYS A 176 24.03 13.71 17.55
C LYS A 176 25.28 12.94 17.97
N GLN A 177 25.43 11.69 17.54
CA GLN A 177 26.64 10.90 17.84
C GLN A 177 27.90 11.50 17.23
N THR A 178 27.84 11.92 15.96
CA THR A 178 28.98 12.56 15.28
C THR A 178 29.42 13.84 15.98
N ALA A 179 28.48 14.67 16.44
CA ALA A 179 28.79 15.88 17.22
C ALA A 179 29.50 15.55 18.55
N ILE A 180 29.06 14.51 19.27
CA ILE A 180 29.70 14.07 20.52
C ILE A 180 31.13 13.57 20.26
N ILE A 181 31.32 12.71 19.25
CA ILE A 181 32.64 12.18 18.88
C ILE A 181 33.59 13.33 18.48
N ALA A 182 33.12 14.27 17.67
CA ALA A 182 33.90 15.45 17.28
C ALA A 182 34.34 16.28 18.49
N SER A 183 33.46 16.50 19.47
CA SER A 183 33.80 17.19 20.72
C SER A 183 34.86 16.45 21.53
N VAL A 184 34.78 15.12 21.64
CA VAL A 184 35.77 14.32 22.38
C VAL A 184 37.13 14.35 21.68
N VAL A 185 37.15 14.18 20.35
CA VAL A 185 38.37 14.27 19.55
C VAL A 185 39.01 15.65 19.68
N ALA A 186 38.22 16.73 19.65
CA ALA A 186 38.72 18.09 19.86
C ALA A 186 39.38 18.26 21.24
N ILE A 187 38.76 17.75 22.32
CA ILE A 187 39.35 17.78 23.66
C ILE A 187 40.67 16.99 23.70
N LEU A 188 40.73 15.81 23.08
CA LEU A 188 41.95 15.00 23.02
C LEU A 188 43.09 15.70 22.28
N ILE A 189 42.79 16.41 21.18
CA ILE A 189 43.78 17.20 20.43
C ILE A 189 44.33 18.33 21.31
N ILE A 190 43.47 19.07 22.02
CA ILE A 190 43.90 20.15 22.92
C ILE A 190 44.83 19.60 24.02
N VAL A 191 44.45 18.48 24.65
CA VAL A 191 45.27 17.82 25.68
C VAL A 191 46.60 17.34 25.11
N LEU A 192 46.61 16.73 23.92
CA LEU A 192 47.84 16.30 23.24
C LEU A 192 48.81 17.46 22.99
N ILE A 193 48.31 18.61 22.49
CA ILE A 193 49.12 19.80 22.27
C ILE A 193 49.73 20.29 23.59
N MET A 194 48.93 20.36 24.66
CA MET A 194 49.44 20.74 25.99
C MET A 194 50.54 19.81 26.47
N VAL A 195 50.39 18.50 26.28
CA VAL A 195 51.40 17.50 26.66
C VAL A 195 52.68 17.67 25.85
N ILE A 196 52.59 17.86 24.53
CA ILE A 196 53.78 18.07 23.67
C ILE A 196 54.54 19.33 24.10
N ILE A 197 53.85 20.45 24.25
CA ILE A 197 54.45 21.72 24.70
C ILE A 197 55.08 21.53 26.09
N TYR A 198 54.37 20.87 27.01
CA TYR A 198 54.87 20.55 28.34
C TYR A 198 56.15 19.70 28.29
N LEU A 199 56.19 18.66 27.46
CA LEU A 199 57.36 17.82 27.28
C LEU A 199 58.54 18.61 26.72
N ILE A 200 58.33 19.49 25.73
CA ILE A 200 59.36 20.39 25.18
C ILE A 200 59.89 21.31 26.28
N LEU A 201 59.02 21.96 27.06
CA LEU A 201 59.41 22.85 28.15
C LEU A 201 60.16 22.11 29.25
N ARG A 202 59.69 20.92 29.63
CA ARG A 202 60.32 20.04 30.63
C ARG A 202 61.71 19.60 30.16
N TYR A 203 61.82 19.20 28.89
CA TYR A 203 63.09 18.81 28.28
C TYR A 203 64.08 19.98 28.27
N ARG A 204 63.64 21.19 27.88
CA ARG A 204 64.47 22.41 27.92
C ARG A 204 64.93 22.74 29.35
N ARG A 205 64.06 22.66 30.35
CA ARG A 205 64.43 22.88 31.77
C ARG A 205 65.49 21.89 32.23
N LYS A 206 65.31 20.58 31.96
CA LYS A 206 66.32 19.57 32.32
C LYS A 206 67.67 19.80 31.62
N LYS A 207 67.66 20.17 30.34
CA LYS A 207 68.91 20.47 29.60
C LYS A 207 69.64 21.68 30.18
N LYS A 208 68.93 22.74 30.57
CA LYS A 208 69.53 23.90 31.27
C LYS A 208 70.20 23.51 32.59
N MET A 209 69.55 22.65 33.39
CA MET A 209 70.11 22.21 34.69
C MET A 209 71.39 21.36 34.50
N LYS A 210 71.41 20.46 33.51
CA LYS A 210 72.62 19.67 33.20
C LYS A 210 73.80 20.55 32.78
N LYS A 211 73.56 21.58 31.95
CA LYS A 211 74.61 22.53 31.57
C LYS A 211 75.16 23.27 32.80
N LYS A 212 74.29 23.76 33.69
CA LYS A 212 74.71 24.46 34.92
C LYS A 212 75.61 23.58 35.81
N ALA A 213 75.28 22.29 35.96
CA ALA A 213 76.07 21.36 36.76
C ALA A 213 77.49 21.11 36.20
N GLN A 214 77.66 21.14 34.88
CA GLN A 214 78.98 21.05 34.25
C GLN A 214 79.81 22.32 34.49
N TYR A 215 79.22 23.50 34.36
CA TYR A 215 79.92 24.76 34.64
C TYR A 215 80.36 24.88 36.11
N THR A 216 79.54 24.44 37.07
CA THR A 216 79.94 24.42 38.48
C THR A 216 81.07 23.44 38.78
N LYS A 217 81.24 22.38 37.98
CA LYS A 217 82.39 21.48 38.13
C LYS A 217 83.68 22.09 37.62
N LEU A 218 83.64 22.71 36.43
CA LEU A 218 84.82 23.34 35.81
C LEU A 218 85.38 24.54 36.59
N LEU A 219 84.57 25.17 37.44
CA LEU A 219 84.97 26.31 38.28
C LEU A 219 85.56 25.91 39.64
N ASN A 220 85.47 24.63 40.01
CA ASN A 220 85.94 24.10 41.29
C ASN A 220 87.23 23.27 41.15
N GLU A 221 87.79 23.16 39.95
CA GLU A 221 89.18 22.78 39.69
C GLU A 221 90.05 24.04 39.62
#